data_AF-A0A291QBU8-F1
#
_entry.id   AF-A0A291QBU8-F1
#
_cell.length_a   1.000
_cell.length_b   1.000
_cell.length_c   1.000
_cell.angle_alpha   90.00
_cell.angle_beta   90.00
_cell.angle_gamma   90.00
#
_symmetry.space_group_name_H-M   'P 1'
#
loop_
_entity.id
_entity.type
_entity.pdbx_description
1 polymer ?
#
loop_
_entity_poly.entity_id
_entity_poly.type
_entity_poly.pdbx_seq_one_letter_code
_entity_poly.pdbx_strand_id
1 'polypeptide(L)'
;MLRRLALTAFASVAALSALPATAHAATDVVAPTDRLTVTVTGSGGTGDGTYELNCHPTGGTHPDAADACARLDEVTVWGTDPFAPVAPDAMCTMQYGGPATAHITGTWQGRPVDATYDRSNGCEIGRWDALVPVLPATSA
;
A
#
# COMPACT_ATOMS: atom_id res chain seq x y z
N MET A 1 50.10 -14.81 -77.52
CA MET A 1 49.49 -13.46 -77.59
C MET A 1 48.03 -13.56 -77.16
N LEU A 2 47.59 -12.67 -76.26
CA LEU A 2 46.21 -12.26 -75.87
C LEU A 2 45.11 -13.36 -75.73
N ARG A 3 44.61 -13.68 -74.53
CA ARG A 3 43.64 -12.95 -73.63
C ARG A 3 42.20 -13.51 -73.71
N ARG A 4 41.70 -13.90 -72.52
CA ARG A 4 40.35 -13.62 -71.93
C ARG A 4 39.12 -14.41 -72.47
N LEU A 5 38.04 -14.74 -71.76
CA LEU A 5 37.38 -14.40 -70.45
C LEU A 5 36.38 -15.57 -70.13
N ALA A 6 36.22 -16.04 -68.87
CA ALA A 6 35.06 -15.89 -67.93
C ALA A 6 33.68 -16.42 -68.45
N LEU A 7 32.73 -17.07 -67.75
CA LEU A 7 32.14 -17.00 -66.40
C LEU A 7 31.32 -18.31 -66.14
N THR A 8 31.45 -19.01 -65.00
CA THR A 8 30.53 -19.15 -63.83
C THR A 8 29.02 -19.41 -64.05
N ALA A 9 28.48 -20.45 -63.40
CA ALA A 9 27.20 -20.40 -62.66
C ALA A 9 27.06 -21.55 -61.63
N PHE A 10 26.99 -21.18 -60.35
CA PHE A 10 26.60 -21.97 -59.18
C PHE A 10 25.10 -21.78 -58.90
N ALA A 11 24.43 -22.77 -58.29
CA ALA A 11 23.35 -22.60 -57.28
C ALA A 11 22.79 -23.97 -56.86
N SER A 12 22.30 -24.28 -55.65
CA SER A 12 22.37 -23.73 -54.29
C SER A 12 21.65 -24.78 -53.41
N VAL A 13 22.24 -25.25 -52.31
CA VAL A 13 21.58 -26.18 -51.37
C VAL A 13 21.02 -25.37 -50.21
N ALA A 14 19.71 -25.46 -49.97
CA ALA A 14 19.04 -24.79 -48.84
C ALA A 14 19.17 -25.63 -47.56
N ALA A 15 19.75 -25.06 -46.51
CA ALA A 15 19.80 -25.63 -45.17
C ALA A 15 18.77 -24.93 -44.26
N LEU A 16 17.93 -25.71 -43.58
CA LEU A 16 16.85 -25.26 -42.71
C LEU A 16 17.36 -25.26 -41.25
N SER A 17 17.57 -24.08 -40.66
CA SER A 17 18.06 -23.90 -39.29
C SER A 17 16.89 -23.81 -38.30
N ALA A 18 16.79 -24.75 -37.35
CA ALA A 18 15.85 -24.66 -36.22
C ALA A 18 16.50 -23.86 -35.07
N LEU A 19 15.81 -22.82 -34.58
CA LEU A 19 16.25 -22.00 -33.45
C LEU A 19 15.64 -22.54 -32.13
N PRO A 20 16.39 -22.52 -31.00
CA PRO A 20 15.86 -22.91 -29.70
C PRO A 20 14.97 -21.79 -29.12
N ALA A 21 13.79 -22.15 -28.63
CA ALA A 21 12.90 -21.26 -27.92
C ALA A 21 13.41 -21.02 -26.48
N THR A 22 13.79 -19.79 -26.17
CA THR A 22 14.14 -19.37 -24.81
C THR A 22 12.86 -19.12 -24.00
N ALA A 23 12.50 -20.07 -23.16
CA ALA A 23 11.43 -19.89 -22.17
C ALA A 23 11.87 -18.83 -21.14
N HIS A 24 11.27 -17.64 -21.21
CA HIS A 24 11.39 -16.64 -20.15
C HIS A 24 10.50 -17.05 -18.98
N ALA A 25 11.11 -17.45 -17.86
CA ALA A 25 10.38 -17.55 -16.60
C ALA A 25 9.93 -16.14 -16.22
N ALA A 26 8.61 -15.91 -16.22
CA ALA A 26 8.04 -14.70 -15.65
C ALA A 26 8.30 -14.74 -14.13
N THR A 27 9.16 -13.85 -13.65
CA THR A 27 9.24 -13.55 -12.22
C THR A 27 7.97 -12.78 -11.86
N ASP A 28 7.03 -13.42 -11.17
CA ASP A 28 5.91 -12.72 -10.57
C ASP A 28 6.46 -11.67 -9.59
N VAL A 29 6.36 -10.40 -9.98
CA VAL A 29 6.61 -9.29 -9.06
C VAL A 29 5.47 -9.34 -8.06
N VAL A 30 5.70 -9.95 -6.89
CA VAL A 30 4.79 -9.87 -5.76
C VAL A 30 4.72 -8.39 -5.39
N ALA A 31 3.61 -7.74 -5.73
CA ALA A 31 3.36 -6.38 -5.31
C ALA A 31 3.44 -6.33 -3.77
N PRO A 32 4.10 -5.31 -3.18
CA PRO A 32 4.11 -5.16 -1.74
C PRO A 32 2.66 -5.15 -1.26
N THR A 33 2.32 -6.08 -0.37
CA THR A 33 0.97 -6.19 0.15
C THR A 33 0.77 -5.12 1.22
N ASP A 34 -0.26 -4.30 1.05
CA ASP A 34 -0.72 -3.40 2.10
C ASP A 34 -1.26 -4.24 3.25
N ARG A 35 -0.52 -4.26 4.36
CA ARG A 35 -0.78 -5.05 5.56
C ARG A 35 -0.54 -4.17 6.76
N LEU A 36 -1.58 -3.93 7.52
CA LEU A 36 -1.54 -3.14 8.74
C LEU A 36 -2.08 -3.96 9.91
N THR A 37 -1.48 -3.77 11.07
CA THR A 37 -2.02 -4.22 12.36
C THR A 37 -2.52 -2.97 13.08
N VAL A 38 -3.82 -2.93 13.35
CA VAL A 38 -4.52 -1.82 14.02
C VAL A 38 -4.88 -2.27 15.43
N THR A 39 -4.30 -1.64 16.45
CA THR A 39 -4.65 -1.89 17.85
C THR A 39 -5.37 -0.69 18.43
N VAL A 40 -6.54 -0.90 19.03
CA VAL A 40 -7.40 0.15 19.61
C VAL A 40 -7.71 -0.19 21.07
N THR A 41 -7.74 0.82 21.93
CA THR A 41 -8.10 0.68 23.34
C THR A 41 -8.87 1.89 23.82
N GLY A 42 -9.85 1.70 24.70
CA GLY A 42 -10.56 2.80 25.35
C GLY A 42 -11.55 3.52 24.46
N SER A 43 -12.00 2.91 23.35
CA SER A 43 -13.02 3.48 22.46
C SER A 43 -14.42 3.50 23.08
N GLY A 44 -14.64 2.78 24.18
CA GLY A 44 -15.93 2.72 24.88
C GLY A 44 -17.00 1.88 24.17
N GLY A 45 -16.64 1.17 23.10
CA GLY A 45 -17.54 0.34 22.30
C GLY A 45 -16.91 -0.98 21.85
N THR A 46 -17.46 -1.58 20.80
CA THR A 46 -16.99 -2.87 20.24
C THR A 46 -15.73 -2.75 19.37
N GLY A 47 -15.17 -1.54 19.25
CA GLY A 47 -14.00 -1.26 18.41
C GLY A 47 -12.64 -1.47 19.10
N ASP A 48 -12.62 -1.83 20.39
CA ASP A 48 -11.38 -2.17 21.09
C ASP A 48 -10.88 -3.56 20.68
N GLY A 49 -9.57 -3.67 20.43
CA GLY A 49 -8.94 -4.92 20.04
C GLY A 49 -7.75 -4.72 19.11
N THR A 50 -7.19 -5.83 18.62
CA THR A 50 -6.13 -5.84 17.61
C THR A 50 -6.64 -6.52 16.35
N TYR A 51 -6.48 -5.85 15.21
CA TYR A 51 -7.03 -6.27 13.93
C TYR A 51 -5.96 -6.27 12.84
N GLU A 52 -6.02 -7.28 11.98
CA GLU A 52 -5.27 -7.32 10.74
C GLU A 52 -6.10 -6.68 9.63
N LEU A 53 -5.51 -5.75 8.89
CA LEU A 53 -6.11 -5.09 7.74
C LEU A 53 -5.21 -5.32 6.52
N ASN A 54 -5.76 -5.98 5.50
CA ASN A 54 -5.13 -6.16 4.20
C ASN A 54 -5.97 -5.42 3.16
N CYS A 55 -5.37 -4.69 2.22
CA CYS A 55 -6.13 -3.89 1.25
C CYS A 55 -5.97 -4.30 -0.21
N HIS A 56 -4.88 -4.99 -0.56
CA HIS A 56 -4.60 -5.40 -1.94
C HIS A 56 -4.03 -6.83 -1.99
N PRO A 57 -4.87 -7.88 -1.83
CA PRO A 57 -6.34 -7.87 -1.78
C PRO A 57 -6.93 -7.56 -0.39
N THR A 58 -8.18 -7.10 -0.37
CA THR A 58 -8.92 -6.77 0.86
C THR A 58 -9.17 -7.99 1.75
N GLY A 59 -8.90 -7.89 3.04
CA GLY A 59 -9.22 -8.93 4.02
C GLY A 59 -8.56 -8.72 5.39
N GLY A 60 -8.53 -9.77 6.21
CA GLY A 60 -8.01 -9.71 7.58
C GLY A 60 -9.12 -9.82 8.62
N THR A 61 -8.81 -9.46 9.86
CA THR A 61 -9.75 -9.54 11.00
C THR A 61 -10.42 -8.20 11.31
N HIS A 62 -10.07 -7.12 10.62
CA HIS A 62 -10.70 -5.82 10.78
C HIS A 62 -12.21 -5.89 10.47
N PRO A 63 -13.10 -5.41 11.36
CA PRO A 63 -14.55 -5.54 11.20
C PRO A 63 -15.08 -4.89 9.92
N ASP A 64 -14.50 -3.75 9.55
CA ASP A 64 -14.89 -2.95 8.38
C ASP A 64 -13.82 -2.95 7.29
N ALA A 65 -13.14 -4.09 7.04
CA ALA A 65 -11.95 -4.15 6.20
C ALA A 65 -12.10 -3.48 4.82
N ALA A 66 -13.24 -3.65 4.14
CA ALA A 66 -13.47 -3.03 2.84
C ALA A 66 -13.54 -1.50 2.91
N ASP A 67 -14.31 -0.96 3.85
CA ASP A 67 -14.48 0.49 4.01
C ASP A 67 -13.22 1.14 4.58
N ALA A 68 -12.49 0.45 5.47
CA ALA A 68 -11.20 0.89 5.99
C ALA A 68 -10.16 1.02 4.87
N CYS A 69 -10.09 0.04 3.96
CA CYS A 69 -9.21 0.11 2.80
C CYS A 69 -9.60 1.23 1.84
N ALA A 70 -10.88 1.34 1.51
CA ALA A 70 -11.37 2.43 0.66
C ALA A 70 -11.04 3.81 1.27
N ARG A 71 -11.15 3.94 2.60
CA ARG A 71 -10.79 5.17 3.30
C ARG A 71 -9.29 5.46 3.20
N LEU A 72 -8.44 4.46 3.43
CA LEU A 72 -6.99 4.63 3.30
C LEU A 72 -6.58 5.02 1.87
N ASP A 73 -7.19 4.42 0.85
CA ASP A 73 -6.96 4.79 -0.54
C ASP A 73 -7.39 6.24 -0.82
N GLU A 74 -8.54 6.67 -0.28
CA GLU A 74 -9.04 8.04 -0.42
C GLU A 74 -8.11 9.09 0.21
N VAL A 75 -7.61 8.84 1.43
CA VAL A 75 -6.71 9.78 2.13
C VAL A 75 -5.26 9.70 1.65
N THR A 76 -4.92 8.66 0.89
CA THR A 76 -3.58 8.51 0.31
C THR A 76 -3.43 9.41 -0.91
N VAL A 77 -2.91 10.61 -0.67
CA VAL A 77 -2.56 11.57 -1.71
C VAL A 77 -1.06 11.54 -1.97
N TRP A 78 -0.65 11.56 -3.24
CA TRP A 78 0.76 11.54 -3.62
C TRP A 78 1.56 12.65 -2.92
N GLY A 79 2.70 12.28 -2.32
CA GLY A 79 3.55 13.21 -1.58
C GLY A 79 3.09 13.53 -0.16
N THR A 80 1.97 12.97 0.30
CA THR A 80 1.49 13.10 1.68
C THR A 80 1.54 11.74 2.38
N ASP A 81 1.81 11.76 3.69
CA ASP A 81 1.74 10.57 4.53
C ASP A 81 0.45 10.60 5.36
N PRO A 82 -0.54 9.72 5.08
CA PRO A 82 -1.81 9.72 5.81
C PRO A 82 -1.65 9.33 7.28
N PHE A 83 -0.50 8.77 7.68
CA PHE A 83 -0.22 8.38 9.06
C PHE A 83 0.63 9.40 9.83
N ALA A 84 1.06 10.49 9.18
CA ALA A 84 1.93 11.48 9.78
C ALA A 84 1.34 12.04 11.10
N PRO A 85 2.18 12.32 12.11
CA PRO A 85 1.74 12.97 13.32
C PRO A 85 1.31 14.41 13.04
N VAL A 86 0.54 14.99 13.97
CA VAL A 86 0.29 16.43 13.97
C VAL A 86 1.62 17.17 14.08
N ALA A 87 1.77 18.26 13.31
CA ALA A 87 2.98 19.07 13.35
C ALA A 87 3.18 19.66 14.77
N PRO A 88 4.42 19.66 15.32
CA PRO A 88 4.66 20.11 16.70
C PRO A 88 4.23 21.56 17.00
N ASP A 89 4.15 22.40 15.97
CA ASP A 89 3.76 23.81 16.03
C ASP A 89 2.31 24.07 15.56
N ALA A 90 1.53 23.01 15.33
CA ALA A 90 0.13 23.14 14.96
C ALA A 90 -0.68 23.84 16.06
N MET A 91 -1.53 24.79 15.66
CA MET A 91 -2.45 25.47 16.57
C MET A 91 -3.70 24.60 16.80
N CYS A 92 -3.70 23.85 17.89
CA CYS A 92 -4.75 22.90 18.24
C CYS A 92 -5.62 23.42 19.38
N THR A 93 -6.93 23.17 19.30
CA THR A 93 -7.84 23.47 20.42
C THR A 93 -7.59 22.50 21.58
N MET A 94 -7.71 22.97 22.82
CA MET A 94 -7.59 22.13 24.04
C MET A 94 -8.86 21.34 24.34
N GLN A 95 -9.41 20.64 23.34
CA GLN A 95 -10.60 19.81 23.47
C GLN A 95 -10.19 18.35 23.72
N TYR A 96 -10.66 17.77 24.82
CA TYR A 96 -10.42 16.36 25.12
C TYR A 96 -11.54 15.49 24.54
N GLY A 97 -11.19 14.58 23.64
CA GLY A 97 -12.12 13.74 22.88
C GLY A 97 -12.30 12.33 23.45
N GLY A 98 -11.83 12.07 24.67
CA GLY A 98 -11.96 10.79 25.37
C GLY A 98 -10.64 10.00 25.48
N PRO A 99 -10.68 8.84 26.16
CA PRO A 99 -9.49 8.07 26.50
C PRO A 99 -8.98 7.16 25.38
N ALA A 100 -9.68 7.13 24.23
CA ALA A 100 -9.35 6.20 23.16
C ALA A 100 -7.94 6.47 22.61
N THR A 101 -7.20 5.39 22.41
CA THR A 101 -5.89 5.39 21.76
C THR A 101 -5.84 4.30 20.70
N ALA A 102 -4.97 4.49 19.71
CA ALA A 102 -4.70 3.47 18.72
C ALA A 102 -3.23 3.44 18.31
N HIS A 103 -2.78 2.29 17.85
CA HIS A 103 -1.46 2.10 17.29
C HIS A 103 -1.58 1.29 15.99
N ILE A 104 -1.09 1.87 14.90
CA ILE A 104 -1.10 1.28 13.57
C ILE A 104 0.33 0.98 13.17
N THR A 105 0.62 -0.27 12.84
CA THR A 105 1.92 -0.70 12.33
C THR A 105 1.78 -1.48 11.03
N GLY A 106 2.86 -1.59 10.26
CA GLY A 106 2.92 -2.48 9.11
C GLY A 106 3.48 -1.81 7.86
N THR A 107 2.85 -2.04 6.72
CA THR A 107 3.26 -1.48 5.43
C THR A 107 2.05 -0.98 4.65
N TRP A 108 2.16 0.24 4.13
CA TRP A 108 1.18 0.88 3.26
C TRP A 108 1.88 1.49 2.05
N GLN A 109 1.47 1.11 0.84
CA GLN A 109 2.01 1.58 -0.43
C GLN A 109 3.55 1.47 -0.48
N GLY A 110 4.08 0.37 0.06
CA GLY A 110 5.52 0.10 0.15
C GLY A 110 6.29 0.91 1.21
N ARG A 111 5.61 1.72 2.03
CA ARG A 111 6.21 2.49 3.13
C ARG A 111 5.91 1.82 4.49
N PRO A 112 6.89 1.75 5.40
CA PRO A 112 6.63 1.27 6.75
C PRO A 112 5.72 2.26 7.49
N VAL A 113 4.79 1.72 8.27
CA VAL A 113 3.89 2.47 9.13
C VAL A 113 4.20 2.12 10.59
N ASP A 114 4.33 3.15 11.41
CA ASP A 114 4.37 3.09 12.87
C ASP A 114 3.78 4.42 13.36
N ALA A 115 2.49 4.39 13.71
CA ALA A 115 1.72 5.58 14.02
C ALA A 115 0.84 5.37 15.25
N THR A 116 0.96 6.28 16.20
CA THR A 116 0.11 6.34 17.39
C THR A 116 -0.93 7.44 17.24
N TYR A 117 -2.12 7.17 17.76
CA TYR A 117 -3.26 8.07 17.79
C TYR A 117 -3.77 8.19 19.22
N ASP A 118 -4.14 9.39 19.60
CA ASP A 118 -4.89 9.69 20.80
C ASP A 118 -5.96 10.74 20.48
N ARG A 119 -6.71 11.18 21.48
CA ARG A 119 -7.77 12.18 21.34
C ARG A 119 -7.60 13.31 22.35
N SER A 120 -6.34 13.69 22.64
CA SER A 120 -5.99 14.64 23.71
C SER A 120 -6.27 16.11 23.38
N ASN A 121 -6.36 16.46 22.10
CA ASN A 121 -6.62 17.82 21.61
C ASN A 121 -7.37 17.78 20.26
N GLY A 122 -7.79 18.94 19.76
CA GLY A 122 -8.60 19.05 18.54
C GLY A 122 -7.92 18.57 17.26
N CYS A 123 -6.60 18.68 17.14
CA CYS A 123 -5.88 18.16 15.98
C CYS A 123 -5.81 16.63 16.01
N GLU A 124 -5.55 16.04 17.18
CA GLU A 124 -5.50 14.59 17.34
C GLU A 124 -6.89 13.95 17.15
N ILE A 125 -7.95 14.61 17.63
CA ILE A 125 -9.34 14.24 17.33
C ILE A 125 -9.58 14.25 15.81
N GLY A 126 -9.23 15.35 15.13
CA GLY A 126 -9.40 15.45 13.68
C GLY A 126 -8.60 14.39 12.91
N ARG A 127 -7.39 14.08 13.37
CA ARG A 127 -6.53 13.04 12.79
C ARG A 127 -7.09 11.64 12.99
N TRP A 128 -7.68 11.36 14.16
CA TRP A 128 -8.44 10.12 14.42
C TRP A 128 -9.64 10.02 13.48
N ASP A 129 -10.47 11.05 13.45
CA ASP A 129 -11.74 11.07 12.71
C ASP A 129 -11.49 10.97 11.19
N ALA A 130 -10.37 11.52 10.70
CA ALA A 130 -9.94 11.38 9.32
C ALA A 130 -9.61 9.94 8.92
N LEU A 131 -9.40 9.02 9.87
CA LEU A 131 -9.16 7.60 9.57
C LEU A 131 -10.37 6.70 9.84
N VAL A 132 -11.53 7.23 10.22
CA VAL A 132 -12.73 6.39 10.34
C VAL A 132 -13.15 5.88 8.95
N PRO A 133 -13.35 4.55 8.73
CA PRO A 133 -13.50 3.49 9.74
C PRO A 133 -12.28 2.57 9.98
N VAL A 134 -11.07 2.94 9.55
CA VAL A 134 -9.83 2.25 9.97
C VAL A 134 -9.68 2.29 11.50
N LEU A 135 -10.04 3.42 12.09
CA LEU A 135 -10.25 3.57 13.52
C LEU A 135 -11.77 3.60 13.80
N PRO A 136 -12.24 3.09 14.95
CA PRO A 136 -13.65 3.10 15.25
C PRO A 136 -14.16 4.53 15.44
N ALA A 137 -15.41 4.76 15.03
CA ALA A 137 -16.13 5.94 15.43
C ALA A 137 -16.32 5.91 16.96
N THR A 138 -15.94 6.99 17.63
CA THR A 138 -16.17 7.16 19.06
C THR A 138 -17.35 8.10 19.28
N SER A 139 -18.27 7.76 20.16
CA SER A 139 -19.26 8.72 20.64
C SER A 139 -18.53 9.83 21.43
N ALA A 140 -18.61 11.06 20.94
CA ALA A 140 -18.16 12.25 21.66
C ALA A 140 -18.95 12.47 22.96
#